data_AF-A0A945Q774-F1
#
_entry.id   AF-A0A945Q774-F1
#
_cell.length_a   1.000
_cell.length_b   1.000
_cell.length_c   1.000
_cell.angle_alpha   90.00
_cell.angle_beta   90.00
_cell.angle_gamma   90.00
#
_symmetry.space_group_name_H-M   'P 1'
#
loop_
_entity.id
_entity.type
_entity.pdbx_description
1 polymer ?
#
loop_
_entity_poly.entity_id
_entity_poly.type
_entity_poly.pdbx_seq_one_letter_code
_entity_poly.pdbx_strand_id
1 'polypeptide(L)'
;MPKPKPTFIPDPRFYTAYQVATLLGKSETWFKTHRANLERRGFPKRNELIDGWDAKAIEHYCDLKSGIRQPVSNVETEEDILERLNR
;
A
#
# COMPACT_ATOMS: atom_id res chain seq x y z
N MET A 1 -24.10 -18.21 28.20
CA MET A 1 -22.72 -17.77 28.50
C MET A 1 -22.26 -16.84 27.39
N PRO A 2 -21.68 -15.66 27.67
CA PRO A 2 -21.14 -14.78 26.64
C PRO A 2 -19.94 -15.46 25.95
N LYS A 3 -19.83 -15.33 24.63
CA LYS A 3 -18.68 -15.85 23.89
C LYS A 3 -17.41 -15.11 24.34
N PRO A 4 -16.30 -15.82 24.62
CA PRO A 4 -15.04 -15.17 24.95
C PRO A 4 -14.60 -14.29 23.78
N LYS A 5 -14.18 -13.06 24.09
CA LYS A 5 -13.64 -12.15 23.07
C LYS A 5 -12.33 -12.74 22.54
N PRO A 6 -12.09 -12.68 21.21
CA PRO A 6 -10.81 -13.09 20.64
C PRO A 6 -9.67 -12.33 21.31
N THR A 7 -8.62 -13.05 21.74
CA THR A 7 -7.45 -12.46 22.40
C THR A 7 -6.58 -11.66 21.43
N PHE A 8 -6.70 -11.95 20.13
CA PHE A 8 -5.95 -11.30 19.06
C PHE A 8 -6.87 -10.98 17.89
N ILE A 9 -6.85 -9.72 17.45
CA ILE A 9 -7.50 -9.27 16.22
C ILE A 9 -6.36 -8.81 15.32
N PRO A 10 -6.09 -9.50 14.19
CA PRO A 10 -5.03 -9.09 13.29
C PRO A 10 -5.36 -7.75 12.65
N ASP A 11 -4.31 -6.98 12.33
CA ASP A 11 -4.48 -5.77 11.53
C ASP A 11 -5.09 -6.13 10.17
N PRO A 12 -6.15 -5.43 9.73
CA PRO A 12 -6.85 -5.79 8.52
C PRO A 12 -5.97 -5.56 7.30
N ARG A 13 -5.91 -6.55 6.40
CA ARG A 13 -5.17 -6.44 5.13
C ARG A 13 -5.74 -5.35 4.22
N PHE A 14 -7.04 -5.11 4.29
CA PHE A 14 -7.74 -4.12 3.48
C PHE A 14 -8.34 -3.04 4.36
N TYR A 15 -8.09 -1.79 3.99
CA TYR A 15 -8.59 -0.61 4.67
C TYR A 15 -9.81 -0.04 3.97
N THR A 16 -10.73 0.46 4.79
CA THR A 16 -11.84 1.32 4.39
C THR A 16 -11.35 2.74 4.08
N ALA A 17 -12.17 3.56 3.42
CA ALA A 17 -11.82 4.95 3.14
C ALA A 17 -11.48 5.74 4.41
N TYR A 18 -12.18 5.47 5.52
CA TYR A 18 -11.91 6.07 6.83
C TYR A 18 -10.52 5.69 7.34
N GLN A 19 -10.18 4.39 7.34
CA GLN A 19 -8.88 3.91 7.81
C GLN A 19 -7.72 4.46 6.97
N VAL A 20 -7.89 4.52 5.65
CA VAL A 20 -6.89 5.13 4.75
C VAL A 20 -6.72 6.62 5.08
N ALA A 21 -7.81 7.35 5.26
CA ALA A 21 -7.74 8.77 5.59
C ALA A 21 -7.04 9.01 6.94
N THR A 22 -7.36 8.21 7.96
CA THR A 22 -6.71 8.27 9.27
C THR A 22 -5.21 8.01 9.15
N LEU A 23 -4.79 7.00 8.38
CA LEU A 23 -3.38 6.70 8.14
C LEU A 23 -2.64 7.88 7.49
N LEU A 24 -3.31 8.59 6.57
CA LEU A 24 -2.75 9.77 5.90
C LEU A 24 -2.82 11.05 6.75
N GLY A 25 -3.39 11.00 7.96
CA GLY A 25 -3.62 12.18 8.79
C GLY A 25 -4.62 13.17 8.19
N LYS A 26 -5.66 12.67 7.51
CA LYS A 26 -6.67 13.46 6.79
C LYS A 26 -8.08 13.03 7.19
N SER A 27 -9.07 13.87 6.86
CA SER A 27 -10.48 13.49 6.98
C SER A 27 -10.90 12.53 5.86
N GLU A 28 -11.89 11.69 6.13
CA GLU A 28 -12.44 10.77 5.12
C GLU A 28 -12.98 11.53 3.89
N THR A 29 -13.64 12.67 4.11
CA THR A 29 -14.12 13.55 3.02
C THR A 29 -12.97 14.05 2.15
N TRP A 30 -11.86 14.47 2.77
CA TRP A 30 -10.68 14.89 2.03
C TRP A 30 -10.16 13.74 1.15
N PHE A 31 -10.06 12.53 1.70
CA PHE A 31 -9.60 11.36 0.95
C PHE A 31 -10.52 11.04 -0.22
N LYS A 32 -11.85 11.01 -0.02
CA LYS A 32 -12.83 10.78 -1.10
C LYS A 32 -12.67 11.79 -2.25
N THR A 33 -12.48 13.08 -1.93
CA THR A 33 -12.31 14.15 -2.93
C THR A 33 -10.97 14.07 -3.66
N HIS A 34 -9.89 13.68 -2.97
CA HIS A 34 -8.53 13.69 -3.53
C HIS A 34 -8.07 12.33 -4.07
N ARG A 35 -8.83 11.25 -3.83
CA ARG A 35 -8.50 9.87 -4.23
C ARG A 35 -8.07 9.78 -5.69
N ALA A 36 -8.86 10.35 -6.60
CA ALA A 36 -8.59 10.25 -8.04
C ALA A 36 -7.26 10.93 -8.43
N ASN A 37 -6.87 12.00 -7.72
CA ASN A 37 -5.57 12.64 -7.92
C ASN A 37 -4.43 11.78 -7.34
N LEU A 38 -4.62 11.20 -6.16
CA LEU A 38 -3.67 10.29 -5.54
C LEU A 38 -3.41 9.07 -6.42
N GLU A 39 -4.45 8.43 -6.95
CA GLU A 39 -4.35 7.27 -7.84
C GLU A 39 -3.56 7.60 -9.12
N ARG A 40 -3.78 8.78 -9.71
CA ARG A 40 -2.97 9.28 -10.84
C ARG A 40 -1.49 9.45 -10.50
N ARG A 41 -1.15 9.65 -9.21
CA ARG A 41 0.22 9.79 -8.71
C ARG A 41 0.81 8.47 -8.21
N GLY A 42 0.15 7.35 -8.49
CA GLY A 42 0.60 6.01 -8.12
C GLY A 42 0.07 5.49 -6.79
N PHE A 43 -0.91 6.16 -6.18
CA PHE A 43 -1.58 5.60 -5.00
C PHE A 43 -2.37 4.33 -5.39
N PRO A 44 -2.43 3.30 -4.53
CA PRO A 44 -3.13 2.06 -4.84
C PRO A 44 -4.60 2.29 -5.20
N LYS A 45 -5.08 1.56 -6.21
CA LYS A 45 -6.50 1.54 -6.55
C LYS A 45 -7.28 0.72 -5.54
N ARG A 46 -8.56 1.06 -5.40
CA ARG A 46 -9.51 0.27 -4.62
C ARG A 46 -9.72 -1.10 -5.27
N ASN A 47 -9.73 -2.14 -4.46
CA ASN A 47 -10.13 -3.47 -4.87
C ASN A 47 -11.67 -3.57 -4.81
N GLU A 48 -12.31 -3.84 -5.94
CA GLU A 48 -13.78 -3.92 -6.06
C GLU A 48 -14.37 -5.16 -5.38
N LEU A 49 -13.63 -6.28 -5.36
CA LEU A 49 -14.11 -7.54 -4.79
C LEU A 49 -14.20 -7.48 -3.25
N ILE A 50 -13.23 -6.80 -2.63
CA ILE A 50 -13.10 -6.71 -1.16
C ILE A 50 -13.55 -5.33 -0.65
N ASP A 51 -13.95 -4.44 -1.55
CA ASP A 51 -14.48 -3.11 -1.24
C ASP A 51 -13.48 -2.18 -0.47
N GLY A 52 -12.16 -2.38 -0.65
CA GLY A 52 -11.13 -1.71 0.16
C GLY A 52 -9.78 -1.51 -0.53
N TRP A 53 -8.84 -0.87 0.17
CA TRP A 53 -7.46 -0.64 -0.31
C TRP A 53 -6.48 -1.56 0.42
N ASP A 54 -5.55 -2.16 -0.32
CA ASP A 54 -4.52 -3.02 0.29
C ASP A 54 -3.57 -2.18 1.18
N ALA A 55 -3.50 -2.56 2.46
CA ALA A 55 -2.71 -1.85 3.47
C ALA A 55 -1.21 -1.82 3.13
N LYS A 56 -0.65 -2.92 2.62
CA LYS A 56 0.77 -2.99 2.26
C LYS A 56 1.10 -2.17 1.03
N ALA A 57 0.17 -2.10 0.07
CA ALA A 57 0.34 -1.22 -1.08
C ALA A 57 0.37 0.26 -0.65
N ILE A 58 -0.44 0.65 0.34
CA ILE A 58 -0.45 2.01 0.89
C ILE A 58 0.85 2.29 1.65
N GLU A 59 1.27 1.40 2.55
CA GLU A 59 2.57 1.52 3.24
C GLU A 59 3.71 1.69 2.24
N HIS A 60 3.75 0.84 1.21
CA HIS A 60 4.77 0.93 0.17
C HIS A 60 4.76 2.28 -0.56
N TYR A 61 3.58 2.79 -0.90
CA TYR A 61 3.44 4.11 -1.50
C TYR A 61 3.99 5.21 -0.57
N CYS A 62 3.66 5.15 0.72
CA CYS A 62 4.15 6.09 1.72
C CYS A 62 5.68 6.01 1.87
N ASP A 63 6.25 4.81 1.93
CA ASP A 63 7.70 4.59 2.06
C ASP A 63 8.48 5.14 0.85
N LEU A 64 7.95 4.97 -0.36
CA LEU A 64 8.53 5.56 -1.56
C LEU A 64 8.47 7.09 -1.55
N LYS A 65 7.39 7.67 -1.02
CA LYS A 65 7.22 9.14 -0.95
C LYS A 65 8.02 9.78 0.18
N SER A 66 8.26 9.06 1.27
CA SER A 66 9.09 9.52 2.38
C SER A 66 10.59 9.30 2.12
N GLY A 67 10.95 8.55 1.08
CA GLY A 67 12.34 8.18 0.78
C GLY A 67 12.88 7.07 1.68
N ILE A 68 12.04 6.43 2.51
CA ILE A 68 12.39 5.25 3.30
C ILE A 68 12.72 4.09 2.36
N ARG A 69 11.91 3.90 1.32
CA ARG A 69 12.23 2.99 0.21
C ARG A 69 12.76 3.76 -0.98
N GLN A 70 13.85 3.27 -1.54
CA GLN A 70 14.30 3.68 -2.86
C GLN A 70 13.53 2.87 -3.92
N PRO A 71 13.21 3.48 -5.09
CA PRO A 71 12.76 2.71 -6.23
C PRO A 71 13.83 1.68 -6.57
N VAL A 72 13.43 0.42 -6.73
CA VAL A 72 14.35 -0.61 -7.25
C VAL A 72 14.72 -0.23 -8.68
N SER A 73 15.91 0.35 -8.87
CA SER A 73 16.47 0.68 -10.17
C SER A 73 17.06 -0.53 -10.89
N ASN A 74 17.21 -1.65 -10.18
CA ASN A 74 17.95 -2.80 -10.67
C ASN A 74 16.97 -3.91 -11.02
N VAL A 75 16.36 -3.78 -12.21
CA VAL A 75 16.13 -4.99 -12.99
C VAL A 75 17.51 -5.29 -13.56
N GLU A 76 18.27 -6.19 -12.92
CA GLU A 76 19.42 -6.80 -13.60
C GLU A 76 18.87 -7.33 -14.92
N THR A 77 19.33 -6.77 -16.04
CA THR A 77 18.93 -7.29 -17.33
C THR A 77 19.47 -8.71 -17.47
N GLU A 78 18.86 -9.50 -18.33
CA GLU A 78 19.35 -10.85 -18.64
C GLU A 78 20.84 -10.79 -19.07
N GLU A 79 21.25 -9.67 -19.68
CA GLU A 79 22.64 -9.32 -20.01
C GLU A 79 23.54 -9.15 -18.77
N ASP A 80 23.11 -8.42 -17.74
CA ASP A 80 23.87 -8.25 -16.48
C ASP A 80 24.09 -9.61 -15.78
N ILE A 81 23.08 -10.50 -15.83
CA ILE A 81 23.14 -11.84 -15.24
C ILE A 81 24.13 -12.72 -16.02
N LEU A 82 24.08 -12.68 -17.35
CA LEU A 82 24.97 -13.45 -18.22
C LEU A 82 26.44 -12.99 -18.14
N GLU A 83 26.70 -11.68 -17.98
CA GLU A 83 28.06 -11.17 -17.83
C GLU A 83 28.70 -11.62 -16.51
N ARG A 84 27.93 -11.69 -15.41
CA ARG A 84 28.40 -12.18 -14.11
C ARG A 84 28.75 -13.66 -14.09
N LEU A 85 28.05 -14.48 -14.89
CA LEU A 85 28.27 -15.93 -14.96
C LEU A 85 29.50 -16.30 -15.82
N ASN A 86 29.98 -15.37 -16.66
CA ASN A 86 31.13 -15.56 -17.54
C ASN A 86 32.45 -14.99 -16.99
N ARG A 87 32.48 -14.51 -15.73
CA ARG A 87 33.69 -14.14 -14.98
C ARG A 87 34.02 -15.18 -13.92
#